data_AF-A0A223KV42-F1
#
_entry.id   AF-A0A223KV42-F1
#
_cell.length_a   1.000
_cell.length_b   1.000
_cell.length_c   1.000
_cell.angle_alpha   90.00
_cell.angle_beta   90.00
_cell.angle_gamma   90.00
#
_symmetry.space_group_name_H-M   'P 1'
#
loop_
_entity.id
_entity.type
_entity.pdbx_description
1 polymer ?
#
loop_
_entity_poly.entity_id
_entity_poly.type
_entity_poly.pdbx_seq_one_letter_code
_entity_poly.pdbx_strand_id
1 'polypeptide(L)'
;MAEIASRFEPIIKRLKSYPIHFNWEALFLYLKNYSFRIMIIVGLCPIFVTIPAVMFYFGLEYSTFSFYALSIIMLVPWLLIPFLFIQYITERSKAGKIISYVVTGLVLVAFIIWVYLFSIWKLF
;
A
#
# COMPACT_ATOMS: atom_id res chain seq x y z
N MET A 1 -18.54 1.65 -23.81
CA MET A 1 -18.68 1.47 -22.34
C MET A 1 -19.22 0.08 -21.97
N ALA A 2 -20.23 -0.47 -22.67
CA ALA A 2 -20.76 -1.82 -22.40
C ALA A 2 -19.75 -2.97 -22.65
N GLU A 3 -18.84 -2.81 -23.61
CA GLU A 3 -17.86 -3.84 -24.01
C GLU A 3 -16.66 -3.99 -23.05
N ILE A 4 -16.38 -2.96 -22.26
CA ILE A 4 -15.39 -3.02 -21.18
C ILE A 4 -16.02 -3.74 -19.98
N ALA A 5 -17.28 -3.41 -19.66
CA ALA A 5 -18.02 -4.01 -18.56
C ALA A 5 -18.19 -5.54 -18.71
N SER A 6 -18.40 -6.03 -19.94
CA SER A 6 -18.51 -7.47 -20.22
C SER A 6 -17.20 -8.25 -20.00
N ARG A 7 -16.03 -7.59 -20.11
CA ARG A 7 -14.73 -8.19 -19.76
C ARG A 7 -14.51 -8.29 -18.25
N PHE A 8 -15.11 -7.41 -17.47
CA PHE A 8 -15.01 -7.42 -16.00
C PHE A 8 -16.04 -8.34 -15.34
N GLU A 9 -17.15 -8.63 -16.00
CA GLU A 9 -18.20 -9.51 -15.48
C GLU A 9 -17.73 -10.91 -15.03
N PRO A 10 -16.89 -11.65 -15.80
CA PRO A 10 -16.38 -12.94 -15.36
C PRO A 10 -15.40 -12.83 -14.18
N ILE A 11 -14.67 -11.71 -14.08
CA ILE A 11 -13.74 -11.42 -12.99
C ILE A 11 -14.51 -11.15 -11.70
N ILE A 12 -15.59 -10.37 -11.78
CA ILE A 12 -16.48 -10.06 -10.65
C ILE A 12 -17.19 -11.34 -10.16
N LYS A 13 -17.70 -12.18 -11.07
CA LYS A 13 -18.31 -13.47 -10.73
C LYS A 13 -17.32 -14.43 -10.06
N ARG A 14 -16.06 -14.49 -10.52
CA ARG A 14 -15.01 -15.30 -9.86
C ARG A 14 -14.64 -14.77 -8.48
N LEU A 15 -14.54 -13.44 -8.31
CA LEU A 15 -14.29 -12.83 -7.00
C LEU A 15 -15.39 -13.18 -5.99
N LYS A 16 -16.66 -13.18 -6.43
CA LYS A 16 -17.83 -13.52 -5.60
C LYS A 16 -17.86 -14.99 -5.16
N SER A 17 -17.15 -15.88 -5.87
CA SER A 17 -17.05 -17.30 -5.53
C SER A 17 -15.94 -17.63 -4.52
N TYR A 18 -15.06 -16.67 -4.20
CA TYR A 18 -14.11 -16.86 -3.11
C TYR A 18 -14.88 -16.71 -1.79
N PRO A 19 -14.95 -17.75 -0.94
CA PRO A 19 -15.39 -17.56 0.43
C PRO A 19 -14.31 -16.73 1.12
N ILE A 20 -14.47 -15.41 1.09
CA ILE A 20 -13.68 -14.49 1.88
C ILE A 20 -14.15 -14.73 3.30
N HIS A 21 -13.50 -15.66 4.01
CA HIS A 21 -13.59 -15.77 5.46
C HIS A 21 -12.93 -14.51 6.04
N PHE A 22 -13.69 -13.42 6.06
CA PHE A 22 -13.30 -12.19 6.70
C PHE A 22 -13.62 -12.36 8.18
N ASN A 23 -12.61 -12.28 9.03
CA ASN A 23 -12.84 -12.36 10.47
C ASN A 23 -13.38 -11.00 10.93
N TRP A 24 -14.70 -10.86 10.82
CA TRP A 24 -15.42 -9.63 11.16
C TRP A 24 -15.23 -9.26 12.63
N GLU A 25 -15.10 -10.23 13.52
CA GLU A 25 -14.84 -10.00 14.94
C GLU A 25 -13.46 -9.39 15.16
N ALA A 26 -12.41 -9.92 14.51
CA ALA A 26 -11.07 -9.35 14.57
C ALA A 26 -11.02 -7.92 14.00
N LEU A 27 -11.71 -7.67 12.87
CA LEU A 27 -11.82 -6.34 12.27
C LEU A 27 -12.55 -5.36 13.21
N PHE A 28 -13.67 -5.77 13.79
CA PHE A 28 -14.43 -4.95 14.73
C PHE A 28 -13.64 -4.68 16.01
N LEU A 29 -12.88 -5.65 16.52
CA LEU A 29 -12.02 -5.47 17.70
C LEU A 29 -10.88 -4.48 17.40
N TYR A 30 -10.26 -4.60 16.22
CA TYR A 30 -9.20 -3.70 15.77
C TYR A 30 -9.71 -2.28 15.52
N LEU A 31 -10.86 -2.14 14.85
CA LEU A 31 -11.52 -0.85 14.68
C LEU A 31 -11.93 -0.28 16.04
N LYS A 32 -12.59 -1.03 16.90
CA LYS A 32 -13.01 -0.53 18.21
C LYS A 32 -11.85 -0.02 19.07
N ASN A 33 -10.68 -0.68 19.00
CA ASN A 33 -9.49 -0.28 19.77
C ASN A 33 -8.61 0.78 19.07
N TYR A 34 -8.63 0.84 17.74
CA TYR A 34 -7.67 1.65 16.96
C TYR A 34 -8.29 2.51 15.85
N SER A 35 -9.62 2.66 15.76
CA SER A 35 -10.33 3.36 14.65
C SER A 35 -9.75 4.73 14.35
N PHE A 36 -9.54 5.56 15.37
CA PHE A 36 -9.03 6.92 15.20
C PHE A 36 -7.58 6.91 14.71
N ARG A 37 -6.74 6.01 15.26
CA ARG A 37 -5.34 5.85 14.83
C ARG A 37 -5.26 5.31 13.40
N ILE A 38 -6.15 4.40 13.00
CA ILE A 38 -6.21 3.85 11.65
C ILE A 38 -6.70 4.89 10.64
N MET A 39 -7.72 5.71 10.94
CA MET A 39 -8.12 6.80 10.05
C MET A 39 -6.97 7.77 9.80
N ILE A 40 -6.23 8.13 10.85
CA ILE A 40 -5.05 9.01 10.73
C ILE A 40 -3.96 8.30 9.92
N ILE A 41 -3.63 7.05 10.21
CA ILE A 41 -2.57 6.31 9.50
C ILE A 41 -2.93 6.06 8.02
N VAL A 42 -4.19 5.75 7.71
CA VAL A 42 -4.67 5.51 6.34
C VAL A 42 -4.76 6.83 5.57
N GLY A 43 -5.27 7.90 6.20
CA GLY A 43 -5.34 9.23 5.60
C GLY A 43 -3.96 9.88 5.38
N LEU A 44 -2.99 9.59 6.25
CA LEU A 44 -1.61 10.04 6.14
C LEU A 44 -0.71 9.05 5.40
N CYS A 45 -1.20 7.87 5.00
CA CYS A 45 -0.41 6.84 4.31
C CYS A 45 0.30 7.39 3.06
N PRO A 46 -0.33 8.24 2.21
CA PRO A 46 0.36 8.87 1.09
C PRO A 46 1.51 9.79 1.53
N ILE A 47 1.33 10.49 2.67
CA ILE A 47 2.32 11.40 3.27
C ILE A 47 3.49 10.63 3.88
N PHE A 48 3.25 9.42 4.38
CA PHE A 48 4.30 8.60 4.96
C PHE A 48 5.23 7.97 3.93
N VAL A 49 4.74 7.74 2.71
CA VAL A 49 5.57 7.27 1.57
C VAL A 49 6.40 8.40 0.96
N THR A 50 6.01 9.66 1.15
CA THR A 50 6.78 10.83 0.70
C THR A 50 8.16 10.90 1.33
N ILE A 51 8.29 10.65 2.64
CA ILE A 51 9.56 10.76 3.36
C ILE A 51 10.63 9.80 2.80
N PRO A 52 10.39 8.48 2.67
CA PRO A 52 11.35 7.60 2.03
C PRO A 52 11.61 7.98 0.56
N ALA A 53 10.62 8.52 -0.16
CA ALA A 53 10.81 8.99 -1.53
C ALA A 53 11.76 10.21 -1.62
N VAL A 54 11.66 11.18 -0.69
CA VAL A 54 12.59 12.31 -0.58
C VAL A 54 14.00 11.82 -0.29
N MET A 55 14.16 10.88 0.64
CA MET A 55 15.48 10.32 0.95
C MET A 55 16.07 9.58 -0.25
N PHE A 56 15.24 8.85 -1.02
CA PHE A 56 15.69 8.22 -2.26
C PHE A 56 16.15 9.26 -3.28
N TYR A 57 15.38 10.33 -3.43
CA TYR A 57 15.69 11.44 -4.32
C TYR A 57 17.03 12.12 -3.94
N PHE A 58 17.32 12.37 -2.66
CA PHE A 58 18.63 12.85 -2.24
C PHE A 58 19.76 11.86 -2.52
N GLY A 59 19.48 10.55 -2.44
CA GLY A 59 20.41 9.52 -2.89
C GLY A 59 20.74 9.63 -4.38
N LEU A 60 19.74 9.92 -5.22
CA LEU A 60 19.93 10.18 -6.66
C LEU A 60 20.73 11.46 -6.91
N GLU A 61 20.40 12.54 -6.21
CA GLU A 61 21.03 13.85 -6.42
C GLU A 61 22.48 13.90 -5.95
N TYR A 62 22.77 13.36 -4.77
CA TYR A 62 24.10 13.40 -4.15
C TYR A 62 24.91 12.12 -4.34
N SER A 63 24.42 11.16 -5.13
CA SER A 63 25.08 9.87 -5.41
C SER A 63 25.57 9.13 -4.16
N THR A 64 24.86 9.28 -3.04
CA THR A 64 25.30 8.81 -1.72
C THR A 64 24.53 7.57 -1.31
N PHE A 65 25.25 6.47 -1.09
CA PHE A 65 24.66 5.17 -0.69
C PHE A 65 23.82 5.25 0.59
N SER A 66 24.25 6.04 1.58
CA SER A 66 23.57 6.17 2.87
C SER A 66 22.12 6.63 2.74
N PHE A 67 21.80 7.51 1.78
CA PHE A 67 20.43 8.00 1.55
C PHE A 67 19.54 6.94 0.90
N TYR A 68 20.08 6.11 0.00
CA TYR A 68 19.36 4.95 -0.54
C TYR A 68 19.05 3.92 0.56
N ALA A 69 20.05 3.59 1.38
CA ALA A 69 19.88 2.66 2.49
C ALA A 69 18.81 3.17 3.48
N LEU A 70 18.86 4.45 3.84
CA LEU A 70 17.88 5.09 4.71
C LEU A 70 16.47 5.06 4.10
N SER A 71 16.34 5.37 2.81
CA SER A 71 15.06 5.29 2.10
C SER A 71 14.45 3.89 2.17
N ILE A 72 15.25 2.85 1.90
CA ILE A 72 14.78 1.45 1.96
C ILE A 72 14.38 1.07 3.39
N ILE A 73 15.20 1.40 4.40
CA ILE A 73 14.89 1.13 5.81
C ILE A 73 13.56 1.78 6.20
N MET A 74 13.33 3.02 5.74
CA MET A 74 12.09 3.74 6.02
C MET A 74 10.89 3.16 5.24
N LEU A 75 11.07 2.66 4.03
CA LEU A 75 10.01 2.11 3.19
C LEU A 75 9.51 0.74 3.68
N VAL A 76 10.40 -0.10 4.22
CA VAL A 76 10.09 -1.48 4.62
C VAL A 76 8.91 -1.58 5.61
N PRO A 77 8.86 -0.81 6.72
CA PRO A 77 7.71 -0.80 7.62
C PRO A 77 6.39 -0.45 6.92
N TRP A 78 6.40 0.49 5.99
CA TRP A 78 5.22 0.92 5.25
C TRP A 78 4.70 -0.14 4.28
N LEU A 79 5.55 -1.07 3.85
CA LEU A 79 5.14 -2.22 3.04
C LEU A 79 4.68 -3.39 3.92
N LEU A 80 5.44 -3.70 4.98
CA LEU A 80 5.20 -4.86 5.86
C LEU A 80 3.95 -4.71 6.72
N ILE A 81 3.73 -3.54 7.34
CA ILE A 81 2.60 -3.34 8.26
C ILE A 81 1.25 -3.58 7.55
N PRO A 82 0.92 -2.90 6.43
CA PRO A 82 -0.36 -3.13 5.75
C PRO A 82 -0.46 -4.55 5.19
N PHE A 83 0.64 -5.12 4.70
CA PHE A 83 0.66 -6.49 4.20
C PHE A 83 0.30 -7.51 5.30
N LEU A 84 0.98 -7.43 6.45
CA LEU A 84 0.73 -8.30 7.59
C LEU A 84 -0.65 -8.08 8.19
N PHE A 85 -1.10 -6.82 8.26
CA PHE A 85 -2.43 -6.48 8.75
C PHE A 85 -3.54 -7.10 7.89
N ILE A 86 -3.45 -6.96 6.57
CA ILE A 86 -4.42 -7.55 5.64
C ILE A 86 -4.40 -9.07 5.75
N GLN A 87 -3.22 -9.70 5.83
CA GLN A 87 -3.14 -11.15 5.99
C GLN A 87 -3.69 -11.64 7.33
N TYR A 88 -3.56 -10.85 8.39
CA TYR A 88 -4.12 -11.16 9.70
C TYR A 88 -5.65 -11.14 9.68
N ILE A 89 -6.27 -10.05 9.18
CA ILE A 89 -7.74 -9.91 9.15
C ILE A 89 -8.43 -10.90 8.19
N THR A 90 -7.69 -11.38 7.18
CA THR A 90 -8.19 -12.33 6.18
C THR A 90 -7.80 -13.77 6.46
N GLU A 91 -7.24 -14.06 7.63
CA GLU A 91 -6.78 -15.39 8.07
C GLU A 91 -5.88 -16.09 7.03
N ARG A 92 -5.05 -15.30 6.34
CA ARG A 92 -4.17 -15.76 5.24
C ARG A 92 -4.90 -16.48 4.10
N SER A 93 -6.19 -16.20 3.90
CA SER A 93 -6.97 -16.72 2.78
C SER A 93 -6.35 -16.36 1.42
N LYS A 94 -6.68 -17.13 0.38
CA LYS A 94 -6.19 -16.88 -0.99
C LYS A 94 -6.53 -15.45 -1.47
N ALA A 95 -7.73 -14.97 -1.17
CA ALA A 95 -8.17 -13.61 -1.50
C ALA A 95 -7.40 -12.56 -0.68
N GLY A 96 -7.19 -12.81 0.62
CA GLY A 96 -6.40 -11.94 1.49
C GLY A 96 -4.97 -11.73 1.03
N LYS A 97 -4.32 -12.80 0.57
CA LYS A 97 -2.99 -12.72 -0.05
C LYS A 97 -3.00 -11.81 -1.27
N ILE A 98 -3.97 -11.98 -2.17
CA ILE A 98 -4.09 -11.13 -3.37
C ILE A 98 -4.27 -9.67 -2.98
N ILE A 99 -5.17 -9.37 -2.05
CA ILE A 99 -5.41 -7.99 -1.59
C ILE A 99 -4.14 -7.40 -0.96
N SER A 100 -3.42 -8.17 -0.15
CA SER A 100 -2.17 -7.71 0.46
C SER A 100 -1.12 -7.34 -0.59
N TYR A 101 -0.96 -8.14 -1.66
CA TYR A 101 -0.04 -7.83 -2.76
C TYR A 101 -0.49 -6.59 -3.56
N VAL A 102 -1.79 -6.45 -3.83
CA VAL A 102 -2.33 -5.27 -4.52
C VAL A 102 -2.05 -3.99 -3.72
N VAL A 103 -2.26 -4.02 -2.41
CA VAL A 103 -1.98 -2.87 -1.54
C VAL A 103 -0.49 -2.56 -1.49
N THR A 104 0.38 -3.56 -1.33
CA THR A 104 1.84 -3.36 -1.40
C THR A 104 2.27 -2.78 -2.75
N GLY A 105 1.69 -3.26 -3.85
CA GLY A 105 1.94 -2.74 -5.20
C GLY A 105 1.53 -1.27 -5.33
N LEU A 106 0.35 -0.90 -4.82
CA LEU A 106 -0.11 0.50 -4.82
C LEU A 106 0.84 1.42 -4.02
N VAL A 107 1.34 0.97 -2.87
CA VAL A 107 2.31 1.73 -2.07
C VAL A 107 3.62 1.92 -2.84
N LEU A 108 4.12 0.89 -3.54
CA LEU A 108 5.31 1.00 -4.38
C LEU A 108 5.11 1.96 -5.56
N VAL A 109 3.95 1.90 -6.22
CA VAL A 109 3.62 2.84 -7.31
C VAL A 109 3.56 4.27 -6.77
N ALA A 110 2.93 4.49 -5.61
CA ALA A 110 2.90 5.80 -4.97
C ALA A 110 4.31 6.31 -4.63
N PHE A 111 5.19 5.44 -4.14
CA PHE A 111 6.61 5.77 -3.90
C PHE A 111 7.32 6.24 -5.16
N ILE A 112 7.18 5.51 -6.27
CA ILE A 112 7.80 5.87 -7.55
C ILE A 112 7.26 7.21 -8.07
N ILE A 113 5.94 7.41 -7.99
CA ILE A 113 5.30 8.67 -8.39
C ILE A 113 5.87 9.85 -7.60
N TRP A 114 6.05 9.71 -6.28
CA TRP A 114 6.63 10.74 -5.45
C TRP A 114 8.08 11.06 -5.80
N VAL A 115 8.92 10.05 -6.02
CA VAL A 115 10.32 10.25 -6.47
C VAL A 115 10.35 11.03 -7.79
N TYR A 116 9.47 10.69 -8.72
CA TYR A 116 9.36 11.37 -10.01
C TYR A 116 8.86 12.81 -9.87
N LEU A 117 7.83 13.05 -9.04
CA LEU A 117 7.32 14.39 -8.75
C LEU A 117 8.41 15.31 -8.17
N PHE A 118 9.22 14.83 -7.22
CA PHE A 118 10.34 15.61 -6.69
C PHE A 118 11.40 15.93 -7.74
N SER A 119 11.65 14.99 -8.65
CA SER A 119 12.58 15.20 -9.77
C SER A 119 12.08 16.28 -10.74
N ILE A 120 10.76 16.34 -10.99
CA ILE A 120 10.14 17.39 -11.84
C ILE A 120 10.13 18.75 -11.13
N TRP A 121 9.84 18.80 -9.83
CA TRP A 121 9.72 20.06 -9.09
C TRP A 121 11.04 20.86 -9.04
N LYS A 122 12.19 20.22 -9.20
CA LYS A 122 13.49 20.90 -9.32
C LYS A 122 13.72 21.58 -10.68
N LEU A 123 12.94 21.24 -11.72
CA LEU A 123 13.04 21.85 -13.06
C LEU A 123 12.34 23.21 -13.17
N PHE A 124 11.65 23.66 -12.12
CA PHE A 124 11.03 24.99 -12.00
C PHE A 124 11.71 25.79 -10.89
#